data_AF-A0A1D6JCX6-F1
#
_entry.id   AF-A0A1D6JCX6-F1
#
_cell.length_a   1.000
_cell.length_b   1.000
_cell.length_c   1.000
_cell.angle_alpha   90.00
_cell.angle_beta   90.00
_cell.angle_gamma   90.00
#
_symmetry.space_group_name_H-M   'P 1'
#
loop_
_entity.id
_entity.type
_entity.pdbx_description
1 polymer ?
#
loop_
_entity_poly.entity_id
_entity_poly.type
_entity_poly.pdbx_seq_one_letter_code
_entity_poly.pdbx_strand_id
1 'polypeptide(L)'
;MARVRDRTEDFKEAVRVAALSHGYTEAQLAALMSSFIIRKPSPKSPFTNAAIKTLQSIRELERFIVKHRRDYVDLHRSTEQERDNIEHEVGVFVKACKEQIDILKNRIHKEEKNGSGKTWLGTRDESSRVDLIAHQHGVVWLFSLPLL
;
A
#
# COMPACT_ATOMS: atom_id res chain seq x y z
N MET A 1 -30.96 7.16 16.81
CA MET A 1 -29.62 7.13 16.20
C MET A 1 -29.01 8.53 16.32
N ALA A 2 -27.98 8.70 17.16
CA ALA A 2 -27.33 10.01 17.31
C ALA A 2 -26.51 10.30 16.06
N ARG A 3 -26.84 11.38 15.35
CA ARG A 3 -26.08 11.89 14.21
C ARG A 3 -24.75 12.40 14.75
N VAL A 4 -23.66 11.67 14.53
CA VAL A 4 -22.31 12.10 14.91
C VAL A 4 -22.03 13.42 14.21
N ARG A 5 -21.96 14.51 14.99
CA ARG A 5 -21.63 15.84 14.49
C ARG A 5 -20.13 15.88 14.15
N ASP A 6 -19.79 16.40 12.99
CA ASP A 6 -18.41 16.69 12.63
C ASP A 6 -17.87 17.79 13.57
N ARG A 7 -16.80 17.47 14.31
CA ARG A 7 -16.14 18.35 15.29
C ARG A 7 -14.79 18.88 14.79
N THR A 8 -14.52 18.75 13.49
CA THR A 8 -13.26 19.20 12.89
C THR A 8 -13.03 20.70 13.11
N GLU A 9 -14.08 21.51 13.00
CA GLU A 9 -13.98 22.96 13.25
C GLU A 9 -13.78 23.30 14.73
N ASP A 10 -14.47 22.58 15.64
CA ASP A 10 -14.24 22.73 17.09
C ASP A 10 -12.77 22.45 17.45
N PHE A 11 -12.16 21.45 16.82
CA PHE A 11 -10.76 21.10 17.01
C PHE A 11 -9.80 22.17 16.46
N LYS A 12 -10.03 22.66 15.24
CA LYS A 12 -9.22 23.74 14.66
C LYS A 12 -9.25 24.99 15.53
N GLU A 13 -10.43 25.34 16.05
CA GLU A 13 -10.61 26.48 16.92
C GLU A 13 -9.91 26.29 18.27
N ALA A 14 -10.00 25.10 18.88
CA ALA A 14 -9.28 24.79 20.11
C ALA A 14 -7.75 24.89 19.92
N VAL A 15 -7.23 24.40 18.79
CA VAL A 15 -5.80 24.52 18.45
C VAL A 15 -5.39 25.98 18.25
N ARG A 16 -6.23 26.79 17.58
CA ARG A 16 -6.00 28.22 17.38
C ARG A 16 -5.89 28.96 18.71
N VAL A 17 -6.84 28.71 19.62
CA VAL A 17 -6.85 29.33 20.97
C VAL A 17 -5.63 28.91 21.78
N ALA A 18 -5.27 27.63 21.76
CA ALA A 18 -4.08 27.14 22.46
C ALA A 18 -2.79 27.76 21.89
N ALA A 19 -2.63 27.84 20.57
CA ALA A 19 -1.45 28.44 19.94
C ALA A 19 -1.29 29.93 20.32
N LEU A 20 -2.39 30.70 20.35
CA LEU A 20 -2.37 32.08 20.81
C LEU A 20 -1.96 32.20 22.27
N SER A 21 -2.45 31.32 23.15
CA SER A 21 -2.04 31.31 24.56
C SER A 21 -0.56 30.97 24.76
N HIS A 22 0.05 30.25 23.82
CA HIS A 22 1.48 29.93 23.80
C HIS A 22 2.34 31.00 23.10
N GLY A 23 1.76 32.13 22.70
CA GLY A 23 2.50 33.26 22.12
C GLY A 23 2.93 33.06 20.67
N TYR A 24 2.23 32.20 19.91
CA TYR A 24 2.52 32.02 18.49
C TYR A 24 2.31 33.32 17.71
N THR A 25 3.23 33.65 16.82
CA THR A 25 3.08 34.79 15.90
C THR A 25 2.01 34.49 14.84
N GLU A 26 1.49 35.55 14.20
CA GLU A 26 0.50 35.41 13.12
C GLU A 26 0.99 34.50 11.99
N ALA A 27 2.28 34.58 11.64
CA ALA A 27 2.90 33.71 10.64
C ALA A 27 2.97 32.23 11.09
N GLN A 28 3.28 31.97 12.37
CA GLN A 28 3.29 30.61 12.93
C GLN A 28 1.89 30.02 13.03
N LEU A 29 0.90 30.84 13.38
CA LEU A 29 -0.50 30.43 13.43
C LEU A 29 -1.04 30.10 12.03
N ALA A 30 -0.74 30.93 11.02
CA ALA A 30 -1.10 30.67 9.63
C ALA A 30 -0.45 29.38 9.09
N ALA A 31 0.81 29.13 9.41
CA ALA A 31 1.50 27.89 9.07
C ALA A 31 0.85 26.66 9.74
N LEU A 32 0.49 26.77 11.02
CA LEU A 32 -0.20 25.72 11.76
C LEU A 32 -1.59 25.44 11.18
N MET A 33 -2.38 26.48 10.91
CA MET A 33 -3.72 26.34 10.34
C MET A 33 -3.70 25.76 8.92
N SER A 34 -2.73 26.18 8.09
CA SER A 34 -2.58 25.64 6.73
C SER A 34 -2.18 24.16 6.70
N SER A 35 -1.50 23.66 7.75
CA SER A 35 -1.18 22.23 7.88
C SER A 35 -2.43 21.34 7.96
N PHE A 36 -3.58 21.87 8.40
CA PHE A 36 -4.85 21.14 8.44
C PHE A 36 -5.53 21.04 7.07
N ILE A 37 -5.14 21.86 6.09
CA ILE A 37 -5.76 21.93 4.76
C ILE A 37 -5.15 20.88 3.83
N ILE A 38 -3.83 20.66 3.89
CA ILE A 38 -3.11 19.78 2.98
C ILE A 38 -2.23 18.84 3.79
N ARG A 39 -2.67 17.59 3.97
CA ARG A 39 -1.75 16.51 4.33
C ARG A 39 -0.76 16.39 3.18
N LYS A 40 0.47 16.87 3.38
CA LYS A 40 1.56 16.57 2.45
C LYS A 40 1.65 15.04 2.35
N PRO A 41 1.43 14.43 1.17
CA PRO A 41 1.54 12.99 1.06
C PRO A 41 2.96 12.63 1.46
N SER A 42 3.08 11.85 2.54
CA SER A 42 4.37 11.35 2.99
C SER A 42 5.02 10.60 1.83
N PRO A 43 6.34 10.75 1.61
CA PRO A 43 7.03 9.99 0.58
C PRO A 43 6.75 8.50 0.80
N LYS A 44 6.21 7.85 -0.22
CA LYS A 44 5.87 6.43 -0.15
C LYS A 44 7.15 5.63 0.12
N SER A 45 7.09 4.71 1.07
CA SER A 45 8.24 3.88 1.40
C SER A 45 8.67 3.04 0.19
N PRO A 46 9.93 2.59 0.13
CA PRO A 46 10.38 1.66 -0.91
C PRO A 46 9.53 0.38 -0.98
N PHE A 47 9.00 -0.07 0.16
CA PHE A 47 8.05 -1.18 0.24
C PHE A 47 6.73 -0.81 -0.45
N THR A 48 6.11 0.32 -0.08
CA THR A 48 4.84 0.76 -0.68
C THR A 48 4.95 0.95 -2.19
N ASN A 49 6.06 1.50 -2.68
CA ASN A 49 6.28 1.64 -4.13
C ASN A 49 6.41 0.29 -4.84
N ALA A 50 7.10 -0.68 -4.24
CA ALA A 50 7.18 -2.03 -4.80
C ALA A 50 5.81 -2.72 -4.78
N ALA A 51 5.06 -2.61 -3.68
CA ALA A 51 3.71 -3.15 -3.55
C ALA A 51 2.73 -2.57 -4.59
N ILE A 52 2.81 -1.27 -4.85
CA ILE A 52 1.99 -0.63 -5.90
C ILE A 52 2.33 -1.18 -7.29
N LYS A 53 3.62 -1.40 -7.59
CA LYS A 53 4.03 -2.00 -8.87
C LYS A 53 3.49 -3.43 -9.01
N THR A 54 3.57 -4.24 -7.96
CA THR A 54 2.99 -5.59 -7.93
C THR A 54 1.49 -5.58 -8.17
N LEU A 55 0.76 -4.67 -7.53
CA LEU A 55 -0.66 -4.49 -7.78
C LEU A 55 -0.97 -4.09 -9.24
N GLN A 56 -0.13 -3.25 -9.85
CA GLN A 56 -0.28 -2.88 -11.26
C GLN A 56 -0.07 -4.08 -12.19
N SER A 57 0.97 -4.89 -11.95
CA SER A 57 1.24 -6.10 -12.72
C SER A 57 0.10 -7.13 -12.60
N ILE A 58 -0.45 -7.35 -11.39
CA ILE A 58 -1.59 -8.25 -11.19
C ILE A 58 -2.82 -7.75 -11.96
N ARG A 59 -3.11 -6.44 -11.91
CA ARG A 59 -4.24 -5.85 -12.66
C ARG A 59 -4.06 -5.94 -14.17
N GLU A 60 -2.84 -5.87 -14.67
CA GLU A 60 -2.55 -6.08 -16.09
C GLU A 60 -2.81 -7.52 -16.50
N LEU A 61 -2.41 -8.48 -15.68
CA LEU A 61 -2.74 -9.90 -15.88
C LEU A 61 -4.26 -10.13 -15.88
N GLU A 62 -5.00 -9.58 -14.93
CA GLU A 62 -6.47 -9.69 -14.89
C GLU A 62 -7.11 -9.12 -16.17
N ARG A 63 -6.66 -7.95 -16.62
CA ARG A 63 -7.14 -7.34 -17.87
C ARG A 63 -6.81 -8.21 -19.08
N PHE A 64 -5.62 -8.79 -19.12
CA PHE A 64 -5.19 -9.70 -20.17
C PHE A 64 -6.09 -10.93 -20.24
N ILE A 65 -6.32 -11.59 -19.10
CA ILE A 65 -7.19 -12.77 -19.01
C ILE A 65 -8.61 -12.44 -19.48
N VAL A 66 -9.20 -11.35 -18.99
CA VAL A 66 -10.58 -10.96 -19.39
C VAL A 66 -10.67 -10.67 -20.89
N LYS A 67 -9.66 -10.02 -21.46
CA LYS A 67 -9.60 -9.69 -22.89
C LYS A 67 -9.50 -10.95 -23.75
N HIS A 68 -8.63 -11.88 -23.38
CA HIS A 68 -8.32 -13.07 -24.18
C HIS A 68 -9.20 -14.29 -23.84
N ARG A 69 -10.04 -14.22 -22.80
CA ARG A 69 -10.95 -15.31 -22.38
C ARG A 69 -11.81 -15.86 -23.51
N ARG A 70 -12.42 -14.98 -24.32
CA ARG A 70 -13.32 -15.43 -25.39
C ARG A 70 -12.58 -16.13 -26.51
N ASP A 71 -11.39 -15.64 -26.82
CA ASP A 71 -10.55 -16.22 -27.88
C ASP A 71 -9.98 -17.56 -27.41
N TYR A 72 -9.66 -17.70 -26.12
CA TYR A 72 -9.20 -18.96 -25.56
C TYR A 72 -10.29 -20.06 -25.46
N VAL A 73 -11.54 -19.70 -25.12
CA VAL A 73 -12.63 -20.66 -24.89
C VAL A 73 -13.32 -21.10 -26.19
N ASP A 74 -13.36 -20.24 -27.20
CA ASP A 74 -14.04 -20.52 -28.47
C ASP A 74 -13.10 -21.20 -29.47
N LEU A 75 -13.22 -22.52 -29.59
CA LEU A 75 -12.41 -23.36 -30.45
C LEU A 75 -12.45 -22.95 -31.93
N HIS A 76 -13.52 -22.30 -32.38
CA HIS A 76 -13.69 -21.90 -33.78
C HIS A 76 -13.20 -20.47 -34.06
N ARG A 77 -12.73 -19.75 -33.03
CA ARG A 77 -12.38 -18.34 -33.09
C ARG A 77 -10.87 -18.09 -33.02
N SER A 78 -10.11 -19.04 -32.48
CA SER A 78 -8.66 -18.97 -32.37
C SER A 78 -8.00 -20.27 -32.83
N THR A 79 -6.82 -20.16 -33.39
CA THR A 79 -5.93 -21.29 -33.68
C THR A 79 -5.30 -21.86 -32.42
N GLU A 80 -4.84 -23.11 -32.46
CA GLU A 80 -4.10 -23.76 -31.36
C GLU A 80 -2.86 -22.92 -30.97
N GLN A 81 -2.14 -22.39 -31.96
CA GLN A 81 -0.98 -21.53 -31.74
C GLN A 81 -1.31 -20.24 -30.97
N GLU A 82 -2.47 -19.63 -31.21
CA GLU A 82 -2.90 -18.42 -30.47
C GLU A 82 -3.24 -18.75 -29.02
N ARG A 83 -3.78 -19.94 -28.76
CA ARG A 83 -4.06 -20.42 -27.40
C ARG A 83 -2.77 -20.71 -26.64
N ASP A 84 -1.79 -21.36 -27.27
CA ASP A 84 -0.47 -21.60 -26.69
C ASP A 84 0.25 -20.28 -26.36
N ASN A 85 0.14 -19.27 -27.23
CA ASN A 85 0.70 -17.94 -26.96
C ASN A 85 0.02 -17.28 -25.75
N ILE A 86 -1.30 -17.37 -25.63
CA ILE A 86 -2.04 -16.86 -24.47
C ILE A 86 -1.59 -17.56 -23.19
N GLU A 87 -1.47 -18.90 -23.20
CA GLU A 87 -0.99 -19.68 -22.04
C GLU A 87 0.44 -19.31 -21.65
N HIS A 88 1.32 -19.15 -22.64
CA HIS A 88 2.69 -18.73 -22.42
C HIS A 88 2.76 -17.35 -21.76
N GLU A 89 2.03 -16.37 -22.29
CA GLU A 89 1.99 -15.01 -21.74
C GLU A 89 1.45 -15.00 -20.32
N VAL A 90 0.34 -15.72 -20.04
CA VAL A 90 -0.19 -15.88 -18.68
C VAL A 90 0.88 -16.48 -17.74
N GLY A 91 1.59 -17.52 -18.19
CA GLY A 91 2.67 -18.13 -17.41
C GLY A 91 3.80 -17.15 -17.08
N VAL A 92 4.21 -16.32 -18.04
CA VAL A 92 5.22 -15.27 -17.84
C VAL A 92 4.73 -14.23 -16.83
N PHE A 93 3.48 -13.77 -16.93
CA PHE A 93 2.90 -12.81 -16.00
C PHE A 93 2.81 -13.35 -14.57
N VAL A 94 2.34 -14.59 -14.40
CA VAL A 94 2.24 -15.23 -13.07
C VAL A 94 3.62 -15.37 -12.44
N LYS A 95 4.63 -15.80 -13.22
CA LYS A 95 6.01 -15.90 -12.75
C LYS A 95 6.55 -14.54 -12.31
N ALA A 96 6.35 -13.49 -13.11
CA ALA A 96 6.79 -12.14 -12.77
C ALA A 96 6.09 -11.61 -11.50
N CYS A 97 4.79 -11.85 -11.34
CA CYS A 97 4.06 -11.45 -10.13
C CYS A 97 4.59 -12.18 -8.89
N LYS A 98 4.87 -13.48 -8.99
CA LYS A 98 5.46 -14.28 -7.91
C LYS A 98 6.82 -13.75 -7.49
N GLU A 99 7.70 -13.47 -8.45
CA GLU A 99 9.04 -12.91 -8.19
C GLU A 99 8.94 -11.56 -7.46
N GLN A 100 8.01 -10.69 -7.85
CA GLN A 100 7.80 -9.42 -7.17
C GLN A 100 7.27 -9.58 -5.74
N ILE A 101 6.37 -10.54 -5.51
CA ILE A 101 5.87 -10.87 -4.16
C ILE A 101 7.00 -11.42 -3.29
N ASP A 102 7.87 -12.26 -3.83
CA ASP A 102 9.01 -12.80 -3.09
C ASP A 102 10.03 -11.70 -2.74
N ILE A 103 10.23 -10.71 -3.61
CA ILE A 103 11.01 -9.50 -3.28
C ILE A 103 10.39 -8.76 -2.09
N LEU A 104 9.06 -8.62 -2.04
CA LEU A 104 8.37 -7.99 -0.91
C LEU A 104 8.56 -8.80 0.37
N LYS A 105 8.37 -10.12 0.35
CA LYS A 105 8.61 -11.01 1.50
C LYS A 105 10.03 -10.91 2.04
N ASN A 106 11.01 -10.96 1.15
CA ASN A 106 12.43 -10.86 1.52
C ASN A 106 12.79 -9.51 2.15
N ARG A 107 12.12 -8.43 1.75
CA ARG A 107 12.29 -7.11 2.39
C ARG A 107 11.75 -7.11 3.81
N ILE A 108 10.56 -7.69 4.05
CA ILE A 108 9.98 -7.80 5.39
C ILE A 108 10.90 -8.61 6.31
N HIS A 109 11.35 -9.79 5.87
CA HIS A 109 12.30 -10.61 6.64
C HIS A 109 13.62 -9.88 6.95
N LYS A 110 14.10 -9.02 6.05
CA LYS A 110 15.30 -8.20 6.28
C LYS A 110 15.04 -7.12 7.33
N GLU A 111 13.88 -6.48 7.29
CA GLU A 111 13.46 -5.47 8.29
C GLU A 111 13.28 -6.10 9.69
N GLU A 112 12.70 -7.29 9.78
CA GLU A 112 12.58 -8.08 11.02
C GLU A 112 13.96 -8.43 11.62
N LYS A 113 14.88 -8.98 10.81
CA LYS A 113 16.23 -9.33 11.26
C LYS A 113 17.03 -8.10 11.72
N ASN A 114 16.90 -6.98 11.03
CA ASN A 114 17.59 -5.74 11.39
C ASN A 114 16.99 -5.05 12.64
N GLY A 115 15.71 -5.28 12.93
CA GLY A 115 15.04 -4.80 14.14
C GLY A 115 15.39 -5.58 15.40
N SER A 116 15.52 -6.90 15.28
CA SER A 116 15.81 -7.78 16.42
C SER A 116 17.20 -7.58 17.04
N GLY A 117 18.10 -6.82 16.40
CA GLY A 117 19.49 -6.63 16.84
C GLY A 117 19.74 -5.48 17.82
N LYS A 118 18.74 -4.64 18.15
CA LYS A 118 19.00 -3.42 18.95
C LYS A 118 17.87 -2.95 19.88
N THR A 119 17.26 -3.79 20.72
CA THR A 119 16.45 -3.22 21.82
C THR A 119 16.18 -4.21 22.97
N TRP A 120 17.02 -4.19 24.02
CA TRP A 120 16.65 -4.72 25.35
C TRP A 120 15.93 -3.64 26.20
N LEU A 121 15.53 -2.52 25.61
CA LEU A 121 14.69 -1.52 26.27
C LEU A 121 13.48 -1.25 25.37
N GLY A 122 12.38 -1.94 25.66
CA GLY A 122 11.10 -1.74 24.97
C GLY A 122 10.63 -0.30 25.15
N THR A 123 10.80 0.50 24.11
CA THR A 123 10.26 1.86 24.04
C THR A 123 9.08 1.89 23.08
N ARG A 124 8.27 2.95 23.17
CA ARG A 124 7.02 3.17 22.41
C ARG A 124 7.15 3.02 20.88
N ASP A 125 8.38 3.04 20.36
CA ASP A 125 8.74 2.83 18.96
C ASP A 125 8.57 1.36 18.50
N GLU A 126 8.71 0.39 19.41
CA GLU A 126 8.64 -1.03 19.07
C GLU A 126 7.23 -1.44 18.63
N SER A 127 6.18 -0.92 19.30
CA SER A 127 4.78 -1.19 18.93
C SER A 127 4.45 -0.67 17.53
N SER A 128 4.90 0.54 17.18
CA SER A 128 4.70 1.10 15.84
C SER A 128 5.43 0.31 14.74
N ARG A 129 6.55 -0.34 15.08
CA ARG A 129 7.28 -1.20 14.14
C ARG A 129 6.58 -2.55 13.95
N VAL A 130 6.07 -3.14 15.01
CA VAL A 130 5.28 -4.39 14.92
C VAL A 130 4.01 -4.16 14.09
N ASP A 131 3.31 -3.06 14.31
CA ASP A 131 2.14 -2.67 13.52
C ASP A 131 2.48 -2.47 12.04
N LEU A 132 3.63 -1.86 11.74
CA LEU A 132 4.11 -1.67 10.37
C LEU A 132 4.42 -3.02 9.69
N ILE A 133 5.13 -3.92 10.36
CA ILE A 133 5.49 -5.25 9.84
C ILE A 133 4.24 -6.09 9.62
N ALA A 134 3.29 -6.08 10.57
CA ALA A 134 2.01 -6.76 10.43
C ALA A 134 1.22 -6.23 9.22
N HIS A 135 1.19 -4.91 9.02
CA HIS A 135 0.58 -4.30 7.84
C HIS A 135 1.28 -4.76 6.54
N GLN A 136 2.60 -4.79 6.49
CA GLN A 136 3.35 -5.25 5.31
C GLN A 136 3.06 -6.72 4.98
N HIS A 137 3.02 -7.60 5.99
CA HIS A 137 2.62 -9.00 5.82
C HIS A 137 1.18 -9.12 5.29
N GLY A 138 0.24 -8.35 5.83
CA GLY A 138 -1.14 -8.29 5.35
C GLY A 138 -1.23 -7.91 3.87
N VAL A 139 -0.43 -6.93 3.42
CA VAL A 139 -0.36 -6.54 2.01
C VAL A 139 0.15 -7.68 1.12
N VAL A 140 1.20 -8.40 1.56
CA VAL A 140 1.74 -9.56 0.82
C VAL A 140 0.71 -10.69 0.72
N TRP A 141 -0.07 -10.93 1.78
CA TRP A 141 -1.12 -11.94 1.76
C TRP A 141 -2.22 -11.59 0.76
N LEU A 142 -2.64 -10.33 0.71
CA LEU A 142 -3.63 -9.85 -0.26
C LEU A 142 -3.18 -10.07 -1.72
N PHE A 143 -1.90 -9.89 -2.01
CA PHE A 143 -1.37 -10.15 -3.36
C PHE A 143 -1.21 -11.64 -3.68
N SER A 144 -1.09 -12.49 -2.68
CA SER A 144 -0.93 -13.93 -2.89
C SER A 144 -2.27 -14.64 -3.16
N LEU A 145 -3.38 -14.10 -2.65
CA LEU A 145 -4.73 -14.63 -2.87
C LEU A 145 -5.12 -14.84 -4.35
N PRO A 146 -4.95 -13.86 -5.26
CA PRO A 146 -5.31 -14.04 -6.66
C PRO A 146 -4.37 -14.97 -7.46
N LEU A 147 -3.28 -15.45 -6.84
CA LEU A 147 -2.29 -16.34 -7.48
C LEU A 147 -2.34 -17.78 -6.94
N LEU A 148 -3.25 -18.08 -6.00
CA LEU A 148 -3.54 -19.41 -5.45
C LEU A 148 -4.74 -20.02 -6.16
#